data_AF-A0AAV5JB97-F1
#
_entry.id   AF-A0AAV5JB97-F1
#
_cell.length_a   1.000
_cell.length_b   1.000
_cell.length_c   1.000
_cell.angle_alpha   90.00
_cell.angle_beta   90.00
_cell.angle_gamma   90.00
#
_symmetry.space_group_name_H-M   'P 1'
#
loop_
_entity.id
_entity.type
_entity.pdbx_description
1 polymer ?
#
loop_
_entity_poly.entity_id
_entity_poly.type
_entity_poly.pdbx_seq_one_letter_code
_entity_poly.pdbx_strand_id
1 'polypeptide(L)'
;MVSEEITASLEEQSASALLCVPRATRDILRLHDDAISLRNFVAGILDKPKKYKSSLASVLSTTEAPNIIHTYDTVFHGFSTKLSSLEALKLQTLPHVVAVISEQVRRLQTTRSPKFLGPKTTDNAKLLNESNFGFDLVIELFDTGIWLERQSSNDRELGPIPAKWKG
;
A
#
# COMPACT_ATOMS: atom_id res chain seq x y z
N MET A 1 -34.15 6.63 12.17
CA MET A 1 -34.83 6.62 13.48
C MET A 1 -35.30 5.22 13.87
N VAL A 2 -36.50 4.73 13.52
CA VAL A 2 -36.99 3.43 14.05
C VAL A 2 -36.10 2.24 13.69
N SER A 3 -35.57 2.18 12.47
CA SER A 3 -34.70 1.08 12.03
C SER A 3 -33.34 1.08 12.73
N GLU A 4 -32.77 2.26 13.04
CA GLU A 4 -31.51 2.38 13.78
C GLU A 4 -31.65 1.98 15.25
N GLU A 5 -32.79 2.32 15.85
CA GLU A 5 -33.12 1.99 17.24
C GLU A 5 -33.31 0.47 17.43
N ILE A 6 -33.92 -0.19 16.44
CA ILE A 6 -34.05 -1.65 16.42
C ILE A 6 -32.68 -2.33 16.26
N THR A 7 -31.80 -1.84 15.38
CA THR A 7 -30.46 -2.40 15.22
C THR A 7 -29.61 -2.24 16.48
N ALA A 8 -29.67 -1.07 17.13
CA ALA A 8 -28.94 -0.84 18.37
C ALA A 8 -29.44 -1.75 19.50
N SER A 9 -30.75 -1.93 19.64
CA SER A 9 -31.34 -2.83 20.64
C SER A 9 -30.97 -4.30 20.40
N LEU A 10 -30.96 -4.74 19.14
CA LEU A 10 -30.55 -6.10 18.77
C LEU A 10 -29.07 -6.35 19.05
N GLU A 11 -28.21 -5.37 18.80
CA GLU A 11 -26.76 -5.48 19.04
C GLU A 11 -26.43 -5.51 20.53
N GLU A 12 -27.14 -4.71 21.34
CA GLU A 12 -27.03 -4.73 22.80
C GLU A 12 -27.52 -6.07 23.39
N GLN A 13 -28.64 -6.60 22.92
CA GLN A 13 -29.13 -7.93 23.33
C GLN A 13 -28.14 -9.04 22.94
N SER A 14 -27.52 -8.95 21.76
CA SER A 14 -26.51 -9.91 21.30
C SER A 14 -25.24 -9.84 22.16
N ALA A 15 -24.77 -8.63 22.50
CA ALA A 15 -23.63 -8.44 23.36
C ALA A 15 -23.88 -8.93 24.80
N SER A 16 -25.08 -8.69 25.33
CA SER A 16 -25.48 -9.17 26.67
C SER A 16 -25.61 -10.69 26.72
N ALA A 17 -26.10 -11.33 25.66
CA ALA A 17 -26.21 -12.79 25.60
C ALA A 17 -24.83 -13.48 25.64
N LEU A 18 -23.81 -12.89 25.02
CA LEU A 18 -22.43 -13.41 25.05
C LEU A 18 -21.76 -13.35 26.43
N LEU A 19 -22.25 -12.50 27.34
CA LEU A 19 -21.77 -12.41 28.71
C LEU A 19 -22.34 -13.52 29.62
N CYS A 20 -23.47 -14.12 29.23
CA CYS A 20 -24.08 -15.25 29.94
C CYS A 20 -23.40 -16.60 29.62
N VAL A 21 -22.48 -16.62 28.66
CA VAL A 21 -21.72 -17.80 28.23
C VAL A 21 -20.46 -17.94 29.09
N PRO A 22 -20.12 -19.15 29.59
CA PRO A 22 -18.88 -19.38 30.32
C PRO A 22 -17.65 -18.88 29.54
N ARG A 23 -16.69 -18.28 30.24
CA ARG A 23 -15.54 -17.58 29.63
C ARG A 23 -14.77 -18.46 28.62
N ALA A 24 -14.53 -19.72 28.95
CA ALA A 24 -13.88 -20.68 28.05
C ALA A 24 -14.65 -20.90 26.74
N THR A 25 -15.99 -20.95 26.80
CA THR A 25 -16.85 -21.10 25.62
C THR A 25 -16.87 -19.82 24.78
N ARG A 26 -16.85 -18.64 25.42
CA ARG A 26 -16.72 -17.35 24.72
C ARG A 26 -15.38 -17.22 23.98
N ASP A 27 -14.29 -17.67 24.60
CA ASP A 27 -12.96 -17.63 23.98
C ASP A 27 -12.86 -18.58 22.78
N ILE A 28 -13.53 -19.76 22.83
CA ILE A 28 -13.64 -20.68 21.70
C ILE A 28 -14.42 -20.05 20.53
N LEU A 29 -15.56 -19.40 20.80
CA LEU A 29 -16.34 -18.71 19.77
C LEU A 29 -15.54 -17.59 19.11
N ARG A 30 -14.83 -16.78 19.90
CA ARG A 30 -13.94 -15.73 19.37
C ARG A 30 -12.83 -16.30 18.49
N LEU A 31 -12.14 -17.35 18.94
CA LEU A 31 -11.09 -17.99 18.14
C LEU A 31 -11.64 -18.58 16.84
N HIS A 32 -12.84 -19.13 16.87
CA HIS A 32 -13.53 -19.64 15.69
C HIS A 32 -13.84 -18.51 14.70
N ASP A 33 -14.38 -17.39 15.18
CA ASP A 33 -14.71 -16.24 14.34
C ASP A 33 -13.46 -15.57 13.77
N ASP A 34 -12.40 -15.42 14.58
CA ASP A 34 -11.09 -14.95 14.14
C ASP A 34 -10.49 -15.88 13.07
N ALA A 35 -10.60 -17.20 13.26
CA ALA A 35 -10.14 -18.18 12.28
C ALA A 35 -10.93 -18.13 10.97
N ILE A 36 -12.25 -17.89 11.02
CA ILE A 36 -13.08 -17.67 9.83
C ILE A 36 -12.67 -16.37 9.13
N SER A 37 -12.51 -15.28 9.89
CA SER A 37 -12.09 -13.98 9.37
C SER A 37 -10.74 -14.09 8.67
N LEU A 38 -9.77 -14.75 9.31
CA LEU A 38 -8.45 -15.00 8.74
C LEU A 38 -8.53 -15.88 7.48
N ARG A 39 -9.33 -16.94 7.47
CA ARG A 39 -9.54 -17.79 6.29
C ARG A 39 -10.08 -16.98 5.12
N ASN A 40 -11.09 -16.15 5.36
CA ASN A 40 -11.71 -15.32 4.32
C ASN A 40 -10.72 -14.26 3.79
N PHE A 41 -9.96 -13.64 4.69
CA PHE A 41 -8.90 -12.70 4.31
C PHE A 41 -7.82 -13.37 3.44
N VAL A 42 -7.30 -14.52 3.87
CA VAL A 42 -6.31 -15.30 3.13
C VAL A 42 -6.87 -15.78 1.79
N ALA A 43 -8.13 -16.24 1.74
CA ALA A 43 -8.79 -16.62 0.50
C ALA A 43 -8.89 -15.44 -0.47
N GLY A 44 -9.25 -14.25 0.04
CA GLY A 44 -9.29 -13.02 -0.76
C GLY A 44 -7.91 -12.64 -1.34
N ILE A 45 -6.84 -12.77 -0.55
CA ILE A 45 -5.47 -12.54 -1.04
C ILE A 45 -5.10 -13.53 -2.14
N LEU A 46 -5.40 -14.81 -1.95
CA LEU A 46 -5.06 -15.88 -2.91
C LEU A 46 -5.89 -15.81 -4.20
N ASP A 47 -7.07 -15.21 -4.16
CA ASP A 47 -7.95 -15.09 -5.33
C ASP A 47 -7.60 -13.89 -6.23
N LYS A 48 -7.05 -12.80 -5.65
CA LYS A 48 -6.58 -11.62 -6.41
C LYS A 48 -5.70 -12.00 -7.63
N PRO A 49 -4.59 -12.75 -7.49
CA PRO A 49 -3.74 -13.08 -8.63
C PRO A 49 -4.45 -13.96 -9.66
N LYS A 50 -5.38 -14.82 -9.24
CA LYS A 50 -6.19 -15.62 -10.17
C LYS A 50 -7.14 -14.74 -10.98
N LYS A 51 -7.84 -13.81 -10.31
CA LYS A 51 -8.73 -12.85 -10.94
C LYS A 51 -8.00 -11.96 -11.94
N TYR A 52 -6.81 -11.45 -11.58
CA TYR A 52 -5.99 -10.65 -12.49
C TYR A 52 -5.53 -11.43 -13.71
N LYS A 53 -5.00 -12.65 -13.52
CA LYS A 53 -4.59 -13.52 -14.64
C LYS A 53 -5.77 -13.88 -15.54
N SER A 54 -6.94 -14.19 -14.97
CA SER A 54 -8.15 -14.50 -15.73
C SER A 54 -8.62 -13.30 -16.57
N SER A 55 -8.64 -12.10 -15.98
CA SER A 55 -8.99 -10.86 -16.69
C SER A 55 -8.03 -10.60 -17.85
N LEU A 56 -6.73 -10.78 -17.61
CA LEU A 56 -5.69 -10.59 -18.62
C LEU A 56 -5.81 -11.63 -19.75
N ALA A 57 -5.97 -12.91 -19.40
CA ALA A 57 -6.15 -14.00 -20.37
C ALA A 57 -7.40 -13.83 -21.24
N SER A 58 -8.49 -13.25 -20.70
CA SER A 58 -9.72 -13.01 -21.47
C SER A 58 -9.54 -11.99 -22.61
N VAL A 59 -8.48 -11.19 -22.55
CA VAL A 59 -8.23 -10.08 -23.46
C VAL A 59 -7.11 -10.39 -24.45
N LEU A 60 -6.11 -11.17 -24.02
CA LEU A 60 -5.00 -11.59 -24.87
C LEU A 60 -5.51 -12.42 -26.04
N SER A 61 -5.01 -12.12 -27.23
CA SER A 61 -5.34 -12.86 -28.45
C SER A 61 -4.38 -14.03 -28.71
N THR A 62 -3.39 -14.22 -27.84
CA THR A 62 -2.33 -15.23 -27.96
C THR A 62 -2.53 -16.38 -26.98
N THR A 63 -1.94 -17.53 -27.28
CA THR A 63 -1.89 -18.70 -26.38
C THR A 63 -0.84 -18.57 -25.27
N GLU A 64 -0.12 -17.45 -25.22
CA GLU A 64 0.92 -17.21 -24.23
C GLU A 64 0.31 -16.92 -22.85
N ALA A 65 1.02 -17.34 -21.80
CA ALA A 65 0.56 -17.13 -20.45
C ALA A 65 0.50 -15.63 -20.12
N PRO A 66 -0.57 -15.16 -19.46
CA PRO A 66 -0.70 -13.76 -19.08
C PRO A 66 0.46 -13.33 -18.18
N ASN A 67 1.23 -12.34 -18.62
CA ASN A 67 2.40 -11.84 -17.91
C ASN A 67 2.05 -10.62 -17.06
N ILE A 68 2.04 -10.79 -15.74
CA ILE A 68 1.89 -9.71 -14.76
C ILE A 68 3.30 -9.29 -14.32
N ILE A 69 3.62 -8.00 -14.49
CA ILE A 69 4.90 -7.40 -14.10
C ILE A 69 4.89 -7.11 -12.60
N HIS A 70 3.83 -6.47 -12.11
CA HIS A 70 3.68 -6.15 -10.70
C HIS A 70 2.20 -6.18 -10.30
N THR A 71 1.94 -6.43 -9.02
CA THR A 71 0.61 -6.42 -8.40
C THR A 71 0.63 -5.38 -7.28
N TYR A 72 -0.36 -4.50 -7.30
CA TYR A 72 -0.57 -3.47 -6.29
C TYR A 72 -1.72 -3.90 -5.38
N ASP A 73 -1.49 -3.86 -4.07
CA ASP A 73 -2.47 -4.31 -3.08
C ASP A 73 -2.65 -3.37 -1.88
N THR A 74 -1.80 -2.36 -1.74
CA THR A 74 -1.73 -1.50 -0.56
C THR A 74 -2.57 -0.23 -0.71
N VAL A 75 -2.19 0.68 -1.62
CA VAL A 75 -2.91 1.96 -1.84
C VAL A 75 -4.05 1.82 -2.85
N PHE A 76 -3.85 0.96 -3.85
CA PHE A 76 -4.85 0.61 -4.86
C PHE A 76 -4.73 -0.87 -5.20
N HIS A 77 -5.82 -1.44 -5.72
CA HIS A 77 -5.88 -2.85 -6.11
C HIS A 77 -5.80 -2.96 -7.63
N GLY A 78 -4.70 -3.51 -8.14
CA GLY A 78 -4.50 -3.67 -9.58
C GLY A 78 -3.19 -4.38 -9.92
N PHE A 79 -2.82 -4.34 -11.19
CA PHE A 79 -1.59 -4.95 -11.69
C PHE A 79 -1.04 -4.15 -12.89
N SER A 80 0.26 -4.29 -13.15
CA SER A 80 0.90 -3.77 -14.36
C SER A 80 1.25 -4.91 -15.31
N THR A 81 1.12 -4.65 -16.61
CA THR A 81 1.39 -5.61 -17.68
C THR A 81 1.69 -4.88 -18.99
N LYS A 82 2.27 -5.57 -19.96
CA LYS A 82 2.46 -5.06 -21.33
C LYS A 82 1.31 -5.52 -22.19
N LEU A 83 0.63 -4.57 -22.82
CA LEU A 83 -0.50 -4.83 -23.72
C LEU A 83 -0.35 -3.99 -24.98
N SER A 84 -0.89 -4.48 -26.09
CA SER A 84 -1.17 -3.64 -27.26
C SER A 84 -2.31 -2.65 -26.96
N SER A 85 -2.41 -1.58 -27.74
CA SER A 85 -3.49 -0.60 -27.58
C SER A 85 -4.89 -1.22 -27.69
N LEU A 86 -5.05 -2.23 -28.56
CA LEU A 86 -6.33 -2.94 -28.72
C LEU A 86 -6.68 -3.78 -27.48
N GLU A 87 -5.70 -4.48 -26.92
CA GLU A 87 -5.88 -5.26 -25.69
C GLU A 87 -6.18 -4.35 -24.49
N ALA A 88 -5.50 -3.21 -24.36
CA ALA A 88 -5.78 -2.24 -23.30
C ALA A 88 -7.24 -1.74 -23.34
N LEU A 89 -7.76 -1.44 -24.53
CA LEU A 89 -9.16 -1.03 -24.72
C LEU A 89 -10.14 -2.14 -24.32
N LYS A 90 -9.88 -3.38 -24.74
CA LYS A 90 -10.68 -4.54 -24.32
C LYS A 90 -10.67 -4.70 -22.80
N LEU A 91 -9.51 -4.60 -22.15
CA LEU A 91 -9.40 -4.71 -20.70
C LEU A 91 -10.21 -3.62 -19.97
N GLN A 92 -10.21 -2.39 -20.50
CA GLN A 92 -10.98 -1.27 -19.95
C GLN A 92 -12.50 -1.51 -20.02
N THR A 93 -12.99 -2.34 -20.94
CA THR A 93 -14.43 -2.64 -21.06
C THR A 93 -14.94 -3.62 -20.02
N LEU A 94 -14.04 -4.27 -19.25
CA LEU A 94 -14.44 -5.23 -18.22
C LEU A 94 -15.10 -4.51 -17.03
N PRO A 95 -16.24 -5.00 -16.52
CA PRO A 95 -17.04 -4.28 -15.52
C PRO A 95 -16.33 -4.09 -14.17
N HIS A 96 -15.34 -4.93 -13.85
CA HIS A 96 -14.55 -4.85 -12.62
C HIS A 96 -13.25 -4.05 -12.78
N VAL A 97 -12.97 -3.48 -13.96
CA VAL A 97 -11.81 -2.64 -14.21
C VAL A 97 -12.22 -1.18 -14.10
N VAL A 98 -11.70 -0.49 -13.08
CA VAL A 98 -12.04 0.92 -12.83
C VAL A 98 -11.31 1.86 -13.79
N ALA A 99 -10.03 1.58 -14.08
CA ALA A 99 -9.22 2.38 -14.98
C ALA A 99 -8.08 1.55 -15.59
N VAL A 100 -7.68 1.92 -16.80
CA VAL A 100 -6.45 1.46 -17.45
C VAL A 100 -5.62 2.70 -17.74
N ILE A 101 -4.45 2.80 -17.13
CA ILE A 101 -3.57 3.95 -17.22
C ILE A 101 -2.31 3.53 -17.98
N SER A 102 -1.97 4.27 -19.03
CA SER A 102 -0.74 4.02 -19.78
C SER A 102 0.48 4.42 -18.94
N GLU A 103 1.48 3.53 -18.89
CA GLU A 103 2.75 3.80 -18.23
C GLU A 103 3.45 5.00 -18.88
N GLN A 104 3.93 5.94 -18.06
CA GLN A 104 4.63 7.13 -18.51
C GLN A 104 6.07 7.14 -18.00
N VAL A 105 7.03 6.97 -18.91
CA VAL A 105 8.45 7.10 -18.57
C VAL A 105 8.76 8.55 -18.20
N ARG A 106 9.14 8.77 -16.94
CA ARG A 106 9.60 10.07 -16.43
C ARG A 106 11.08 10.25 -16.77
N ARG A 107 11.47 11.49 -17.08
CA ARG A 107 12.86 11.87 -17.36
C ARG A 107 13.41 12.71 -16.21
N LEU A 108 14.69 12.54 -15.91
CA LEU A 108 15.38 13.37 -14.92
C LEU A 108 15.33 14.83 -15.34
N GLN A 109 14.88 15.69 -14.43
CA GLN A 109 14.75 17.13 -14.67
C GLN A 109 16.08 17.85 -14.45
N THR A 110 16.96 17.31 -13.60
CA THR A 110 18.30 17.84 -13.34
C THR A 110 19.25 16.73 -12.93
N THR A 111 20.52 16.88 -13.27
CA THR A 111 21.62 16.02 -12.77
C THR A 111 22.47 16.75 -11.72
N ARG A 112 22.09 17.97 -11.34
CA ARG A 112 22.82 18.83 -10.40
C ARG A 112 21.92 19.32 -9.27
N SER A 113 21.23 18.39 -8.59
CA SER A 113 20.25 18.67 -7.54
C SER A 113 20.77 19.64 -6.46
N PRO A 114 22.00 19.52 -5.93
CA PRO A 114 22.51 20.50 -4.97
C PRO A 114 22.64 21.92 -5.55
N LYS A 115 23.10 22.05 -6.80
CA LYS A 115 23.19 23.36 -7.45
C LYS A 115 21.80 23.95 -7.75
N PHE A 116 20.84 23.09 -8.10
CA PHE A 116 19.46 23.48 -8.39
C PHE A 116 18.71 23.93 -7.13
N LEU A 117 18.78 23.14 -6.06
CA LEU A 117 18.17 23.48 -4.76
C LEU A 117 18.87 24.66 -4.09
N GLY A 118 20.14 24.91 -4.46
CA GLY A 118 20.94 25.99 -3.93
C GLY A 118 20.96 26.06 -2.41
N PRO A 119 21.09 24.93 -1.66
CA PRO A 119 21.16 24.99 -0.21
C PRO A 119 22.44 25.75 0.14
N LYS A 120 22.27 27.01 0.54
CA LYS A 120 23.36 27.86 1.01
C LYS A 120 23.56 27.58 2.48
N THR A 121 24.72 27.09 2.85
CA THR A 121 25.14 26.89 4.25
C THR A 121 25.41 28.21 4.97
N THR A 122 25.39 29.35 4.27
CA THR A 122 25.84 30.64 4.79
C THR A 122 24.75 31.48 5.44
N ASP A 123 23.47 31.27 5.13
CA ASP A 123 22.38 32.08 5.67
C ASP A 123 21.35 31.19 6.38
N ASN A 124 21.34 31.25 7.72
CA ASN A 124 20.33 30.70 8.63
C ASN A 124 20.37 29.19 8.92
N ALA A 125 21.50 28.71 9.47
CA ALA A 125 21.53 27.48 10.28
C ALA A 125 20.52 27.51 11.47
N LYS A 126 19.93 28.68 11.75
CA LYS A 126 18.88 28.88 12.75
C LYS A 126 17.69 27.93 12.55
N LEU A 127 17.15 27.79 11.33
CA LEU A 127 16.01 26.89 11.08
C LEU A 127 16.40 25.41 11.24
N LEU A 128 17.61 25.04 10.78
CA LEU A 128 18.11 23.67 10.95
C LEU A 128 18.35 23.37 12.44
N ASN A 129 18.89 24.31 13.20
CA ASN A 129 19.12 24.15 14.63
C ASN A 129 17.80 24.12 15.42
N GLU A 130 16.85 25.01 15.11
CA GLU A 130 15.51 25.06 15.73
C GLU A 130 14.70 23.79 15.44
N SER A 131 14.91 23.15 14.29
CA SER A 131 14.27 21.88 13.92
C SER A 131 15.05 20.64 14.38
N ASN A 132 16.10 20.81 15.19
CA ASN A 132 17.01 19.74 15.59
C ASN A 132 17.51 18.91 14.38
N PHE A 133 17.88 19.61 13.31
CA PHE A 133 18.36 19.05 12.04
C PHE A 133 17.41 18.03 11.39
N GLY A 134 16.11 18.11 11.69
CA GLY A 134 15.13 17.13 11.19
C GLY A 134 15.19 15.78 11.92
N PHE A 135 15.63 15.75 13.18
CA PHE A 135 15.61 14.53 13.98
C PHE A 135 14.22 13.87 14.03
N ASP A 136 14.18 12.52 13.93
CA ASP A 136 12.96 11.70 13.83
C ASP A 136 12.05 12.02 12.61
N LEU A 137 12.57 12.74 11.61
CA LEU A 137 11.90 12.93 10.33
C LEU A 137 12.42 11.93 9.30
N VAL A 138 11.49 11.26 8.62
CA VAL A 138 11.82 10.43 7.45
C VAL A 138 11.34 11.15 6.20
N ILE A 139 12.26 11.38 5.27
CA ILE A 139 11.99 12.00 3.97
C ILE A 139 12.27 10.95 2.90
N GLU A 140 11.24 10.58 2.15
CA GLU A 140 11.36 9.66 1.01
C GLU A 140 11.75 10.45 -0.24
N LEU A 141 12.80 10.00 -0.93
CA LEU A 141 13.28 10.61 -2.17
C LEU A 141 13.22 9.59 -3.32
N PHE A 142 12.33 9.85 -4.28
CA PHE A 142 12.21 9.08 -5.51
C PHE A 142 13.13 9.67 -6.58
N ASP A 143 14.35 9.15 -6.67
CA ASP A 143 15.37 9.56 -7.65
C ASP A 143 16.13 8.32 -8.15
N THR A 144 17.27 8.50 -8.82
CA THR A 144 18.15 7.43 -9.30
C THR A 144 18.88 6.66 -8.20
N GLY A 145 18.64 7.00 -6.93
CA GLY A 145 19.30 6.43 -5.76
C GLY A 145 20.33 7.37 -5.13
N ILE A 146 20.96 6.89 -4.05
CA ILE A 146 21.97 7.58 -3.26
C ILE A 146 23.25 6.74 -3.20
N TRP A 147 24.41 7.40 -3.15
CA TRP A 147 25.70 6.74 -2.95
C TRP A 147 25.98 6.61 -1.45
N LEU A 148 25.83 5.40 -0.89
CA LEU A 148 25.88 5.16 0.55
C LEU A 148 27.31 5.20 1.12
N GLU A 149 28.34 4.95 0.30
CA GLU A 149 29.74 4.91 0.74
C GLU A 149 30.39 6.30 0.83
N ARG A 150 29.65 7.38 0.52
CA ARG A 150 30.14 8.76 0.67
C ARG A 150 30.09 9.15 2.14
N GLN A 151 31.07 9.93 2.59
CA GLN A 151 31.11 10.45 3.96
C GLN A 151 29.87 11.29 4.31
N SER A 152 29.25 11.97 3.33
CA SER A 152 28.00 12.72 3.50
C SER A 152 26.77 11.84 3.77
N SER A 153 26.87 10.53 3.53
CA SER A 153 25.80 9.54 3.73
C SER A 153 26.03 8.71 5.01
N ASN A 154 26.99 9.11 5.85
CA ASN A 154 27.32 8.42 7.08
C ASN A 154 26.25 8.63 8.15
N ASP A 155 25.72 7.55 8.71
CA ASP A 155 24.63 7.51 9.67
C ASP A 155 25.09 7.34 11.14
N ARG A 156 26.39 7.31 11.41
CA ARG A 156 26.95 7.05 12.77
C ARG A 156 26.42 7.96 13.89
N GLU A 157 25.99 9.17 13.55
CA GLU A 157 25.46 10.15 14.51
C GLU A 157 23.91 10.24 14.47
N LEU A 158 23.27 9.43 13.63
CA LEU A 158 21.83 9.28 13.63
C LEU A 158 21.43 8.35 14.80
N GLY A 159 20.33 8.70 15.46
CA GLY A 159 19.75 7.88 16.51
C GLY A 159 19.19 6.55 15.96
N PRO A 160 18.46 5.77 16.80
CA PRO A 160 17.81 4.57 16.32
C PRO A 160 16.81 4.88 15.19
N ILE A 161 16.63 3.92 14.29
CA ILE A 161 15.61 4.00 13.24
C ILE A 161 14.25 4.27 13.89
N PRO A 162 13.49 5.29 13.44
CA PRO A 162 12.16 5.59 13.99
C PRO A 162 11.25 4.36 14.00
N ALA A 163 10.60 4.06 15.13
CA ALA A 163 9.73 2.87 15.24
C ALA A 163 8.54 2.86 14.26
N LYS A 164 8.17 4.05 13.76
CA LYS A 164 7.13 4.24 12.72
C LYS A 164 7.61 3.87 11.31
N TRP A 165 8.92 3.79 11.08
CA TRP A 165 9.50 3.45 9.80
C TRP A 165 9.41 1.94 9.55
N LYS A 166 8.81 1.55 8.42
CA LYS A 166 8.60 0.13 8.07
C LYS A 166 9.49 -0.35 6.91
N GLY A 167 10.37 0.51 6.40
CA GLY A 167 11.10 0.28 5.16
C GLY A 167 10.36 0.84 3.96
#